data_AF-A0A1E5L1U3-F1
#
_entry.id   AF-A0A1E5L1U3-F1
#
_cell.length_a   1.000
_cell.length_b   1.000
_cell.length_c   1.000
_cell.angle_alpha   90.00
_cell.angle_beta   90.00
_cell.angle_gamma   90.00
#
_symmetry.space_group_name_H-M   'P 1'
#
loop_
_entity.id
_entity.type
_entity.pdbx_description
1 polymer ?
#
loop_
_entity_poly.entity_id
_entity_poly.type
_entity_poly.pdbx_seq_one_letter_code
_entity_poly.pdbx_strand_id
1 'polypeptide(L)'
;MLYNRLITQIGYEIDKKHEIEHDYRNMIYKLIQVIDENNDLDLMYKDELNYKELFKMIGLSIDQKMQTSIFEKIQLLINTLNDLAGEKLLIFTHLNILLTNQEYKYIMEQIDLNNQTVLIIESSQYILENIPHYYLDSDFFLSHIML
;
A
#
# COMPACT_ATOMS: atom_id res chain seq x y z
N MET A 1 6.77 1.98 4.99
CA MET A 1 6.73 2.47 3.59
C MET A 1 5.45 3.23 3.28
N LEU A 2 4.28 2.81 3.78
CA LEU A 2 3.05 3.62 3.80
C LEU A 2 3.29 5.08 4.27
N TYR A 3 3.94 5.29 5.41
CA TYR A 3 4.22 6.64 5.91
C TYR A 3 5.11 7.46 4.96
N ASN A 4 6.05 6.84 4.23
CA ASN A 4 6.86 7.56 3.26
C ASN A 4 6.02 8.00 2.06
N ARG A 5 5.12 7.13 1.58
CA ARG A 5 4.18 7.46 0.50
C ARG A 5 3.28 8.64 0.90
N LEU A 6 2.73 8.60 2.12
CA LEU A 6 1.88 9.67 2.65
C LEU A 6 2.65 10.99 2.86
N ILE A 7 3.89 10.93 3.36
CA ILE A 7 4.76 12.12 3.46
C ILE A 7 5.01 12.72 2.07
N THR A 8 5.26 11.87 1.07
CA THR A 8 5.45 12.32 -0.31
C THR A 8 4.17 13.00 -0.84
N GLN A 9 3.01 12.41 -0.57
CA GLN A 9 1.72 12.96 -0.95
C GLN A 9 1.46 14.35 -0.33
N ILE A 10 1.70 14.49 0.99
CA ILE A 10 1.61 15.79 1.69
C ILE A 10 2.65 16.78 1.14
N GLY A 11 3.81 16.29 0.71
CA GLY A 11 4.86 17.12 0.11
C GLY A 11 4.42 17.90 -1.13
N TYR A 12 3.38 17.45 -1.84
CA TYR A 12 2.80 18.19 -2.97
C TYR A 12 1.88 19.35 -2.55
N GLU A 13 1.43 19.39 -1.29
CA GLU A 13 0.60 20.46 -0.72
C GLU A 13 1.39 21.28 0.31
N ILE A 14 2.42 21.99 -0.16
CA ILE A 14 3.41 22.70 0.67
C ILE A 14 2.75 23.66 1.67
N ASP A 15 1.72 24.41 1.25
CA ASP A 15 1.06 25.38 2.12
C ASP A 15 0.37 24.69 3.32
N LYS A 16 -0.38 23.61 3.06
CA LYS A 16 -1.03 22.82 4.13
C LYS A 16 0.01 22.13 5.01
N LYS A 17 1.11 21.69 4.43
CA LYS A 17 2.23 21.12 5.17
C LYS A 17 2.74 22.14 6.20
N HIS A 18 3.05 23.37 5.78
CA HIS A 18 3.52 24.42 6.67
C HIS A 18 2.49 24.83 7.74
N GLU A 19 1.21 24.88 7.38
CA GLU A 19 0.11 25.12 8.32
C GLU A 19 0.11 24.06 9.44
N ILE A 20 0.16 22.77 9.07
CA ILE A 20 0.21 21.65 10.03
C ILE A 20 1.49 21.73 10.90
N GLU A 21 2.64 22.07 10.32
CA GLU A 21 3.89 22.22 11.10
C GLU A 21 3.77 23.35 12.11
N HIS A 22 3.18 24.48 11.72
CA HIS A 22 2.99 25.63 12.58
C HIS A 22 2.05 25.31 13.75
N ASP A 23 0.89 24.72 13.47
CA ASP A 23 -0.10 24.38 14.49
C ASP A 23 0.43 23.34 15.48
N TYR A 24 1.15 22.33 14.99
CA TYR A 24 1.74 21.33 15.86
C TYR A 24 2.82 21.92 16.76
N ARG A 25 3.71 22.78 16.23
CA ARG A 25 4.72 23.46 17.06
C ARG A 25 4.05 24.33 18.13
N ASN A 26 3.02 25.08 17.78
CA ASN A 26 2.29 25.90 18.74
C ASN A 26 1.67 25.07 19.87
N MET A 27 1.14 23.88 19.55
CA MET A 27 0.62 22.96 20.56
C MET A 27 1.72 22.43 21.48
N ILE A 28 2.87 22.04 20.94
CA ILE A 28 4.03 21.59 21.72
C ILE A 28 4.56 22.69 22.62
N TYR A 29 4.70 23.93 22.13
CA TYR A 29 5.15 25.06 22.94
C TYR A 29 4.22 25.34 24.12
N LYS A 30 2.91 25.26 23.92
CA LYS A 30 1.93 25.39 25.01
C LYS A 30 2.11 24.29 26.06
N LEU A 31 2.36 23.05 25.64
CA LEU A 31 2.60 21.94 26.56
C LEU A 31 3.89 22.17 27.37
N ILE A 32 4.97 22.59 26.70
CA ILE A 32 6.25 22.89 27.33
C ILE A 32 6.09 23.99 28.38
N GLN A 33 5.41 25.08 28.04
CA GLN A 33 5.18 26.18 28.98
C GLN A 33 4.48 25.70 30.26
N VAL A 34 3.46 24.84 30.14
CA VAL A 34 2.78 24.25 31.30
C VAL A 34 3.72 23.35 32.11
N ILE A 35 4.60 22.59 31.46
CA ILE A 35 5.55 21.72 32.17
C ILE A 35 6.58 22.55 32.93
N ASP A 36 7.14 23.58 32.30
CA ASP A 36 8.18 24.44 32.88
C ASP A 36 7.63 25.31 34.02
N GLU A 37 6.39 25.82 33.90
CA GLU A 37 5.73 26.56 34.99
C GLU A 37 5.48 25.71 36.24
N ASN A 38 5.39 24.38 36.09
CA ASN A 38 5.04 23.46 37.17
C ASN A 38 6.23 22.64 37.70
N ASN A 39 7.45 22.82 37.20
CA ASN A 39 8.63 22.06 37.61
C ASN A 39 9.89 22.93 37.76
N ASP A 40 10.73 22.63 38.74
CA ASP A 40 12.02 23.32 38.99
C ASP A 40 13.20 22.74 38.17
N LEU A 41 12.92 21.92 37.15
CA LEU A 41 13.93 21.23 36.35
C LEU A 41 14.23 22.00 35.06
N ASP A 42 15.51 22.12 34.71
CA ASP A 42 15.95 22.68 33.42
C ASP A 42 15.80 21.62 32.33
N LEU A 43 14.67 21.64 31.62
CA LEU A 43 14.29 20.64 30.63
C LEU A 43 14.76 21.04 29.23
N MET A 44 15.43 20.12 28.53
CA MET A 44 15.82 20.30 27.13
C MET A 44 14.86 19.54 26.21
N TYR A 45 14.30 20.23 25.22
CA TYR A 45 13.40 19.66 24.24
C TYR A 45 14.04 19.60 22.85
N LYS A 46 13.71 18.55 22.11
CA LYS A 46 14.15 18.37 20.73
C LYS A 46 13.11 19.00 19.79
N ASP A 47 13.42 20.15 19.18
CA ASP A 47 12.51 20.86 18.25
C ASP A 47 12.48 20.23 16.84
N GLU A 48 12.26 18.92 16.78
CA GLU A 48 12.16 18.18 15.53
C GLU A 48 10.76 17.63 15.35
N LEU A 49 9.97 18.27 14.47
CA LEU A 49 8.70 17.72 14.04
C LEU A 49 8.95 16.55 13.07
N ASN A 50 8.56 15.36 13.48
CA ASN A 50 8.64 14.16 12.66
C ASN A 50 7.23 13.69 12.27
N TYR A 51 6.82 13.91 11.01
CA TYR A 51 5.53 13.44 10.50
C TYR A 51 5.29 11.94 10.70
N LYS A 52 6.36 11.12 10.73
CA LYS A 52 6.22 9.69 11.02
C LYS A 52 5.76 9.44 12.46
N GLU A 53 6.20 10.26 13.41
CA GLU A 53 5.76 10.17 14.81
C GLU A 53 4.32 10.62 14.96
N LEU A 54 3.92 11.68 14.24
CA LEU A 54 2.51 12.10 14.16
C LEU A 54 1.60 10.97 13.67
N PHE A 55 1.95 10.32 12.55
CA PHE A 55 1.17 9.21 12.01
C PHE A 55 1.10 8.01 12.96
N LYS A 56 2.19 7.73 13.69
CA LYS A 56 2.21 6.68 14.71
C LYS A 56 1.28 7.01 15.88
N MET A 57 1.27 8.27 16.34
CA MET A 57 0.38 8.72 17.43
C MET A 57 -1.10 8.63 17.04
N ILE A 58 -1.44 8.95 15.79
CA ILE A 58 -2.81 8.82 15.26
C ILE A 58 -3.22 7.35 15.11
N GLY A 59 -2.27 6.41 15.10
CA GLY A 59 -2.53 5.00 14.84
C GLY A 59 -2.89 4.74 13.37
N LEU A 60 -2.32 5.52 12.45
CA LEU A 60 -2.68 5.45 11.04
C LEU A 60 -2.27 4.10 10.43
N SER A 61 -3.25 3.37 9.92
CA SER A 61 -3.10 2.05 9.28
C SER A 61 -4.02 1.93 8.07
N ILE A 62 -3.74 0.95 7.21
CA ILE A 62 -4.67 0.55 6.15
C ILE A 62 -5.91 -0.06 6.80
N ASP A 63 -7.09 0.48 6.51
CA ASP A 63 -8.34 -0.07 7.01
C ASP A 63 -8.74 -1.31 6.20
N GLN A 64 -8.65 -2.48 6.84
CA GLN A 64 -9.04 -3.75 6.25
C GLN A 64 -10.55 -4.03 6.38
N LYS A 65 -11.28 -3.29 7.22
CA LYS A 65 -12.72 -3.50 7.45
C LYS A 65 -13.58 -3.01 6.29
N MET A 66 -13.05 -2.09 5.48
CA MET A 66 -13.71 -1.56 4.29
C MET A 66 -13.72 -2.56 3.12
N GLN A 67 -12.97 -3.66 3.21
CA GLN A 67 -12.87 -4.66 2.16
C GLN A 67 -13.91 -5.75 2.38
N THR A 68 -15.05 -5.55 1.74
CA THR A 68 -16.23 -6.41 1.83
C THR A 68 -16.16 -7.60 0.86
N SER A 69 -15.40 -7.48 -0.24
CA SER A 69 -15.25 -8.55 -1.24
C SER A 69 -13.80 -9.08 -1.34
N ILE A 70 -13.66 -10.30 -1.89
CA ILE A 70 -12.34 -10.89 -2.18
C ILE A 70 -11.60 -10.06 -3.24
N PHE A 71 -12.33 -9.52 -4.22
CA PHE A 71 -11.79 -8.62 -5.24
C PHE A 71 -11.14 -7.37 -4.62
N GLU A 72 -11.81 -6.69 -3.69
CA GLU A 72 -11.26 -5.51 -3.00
C GLU A 72 -9.98 -5.84 -2.22
N LYS A 73 -9.90 -7.04 -1.64
CA LYS A 73 -8.68 -7.52 -0.95
C LYS A 73 -7.52 -7.72 -1.92
N ILE A 74 -7.79 -8.32 -3.08
CA ILE A 74 -6.78 -8.52 -4.14
C ILE A 74 -6.31 -7.16 -4.68
N GLN A 75 -7.22 -6.22 -4.93
CA GLN A 75 -6.88 -4.86 -5.34
C GLN A 75 -5.96 -4.17 -4.32
N LEU A 76 -6.24 -4.31 -3.01
CA LEU A 76 -5.35 -3.75 -1.98
C LEU A 76 -3.96 -4.38 -2.03
N LEU A 77 -3.85 -5.71 -2.15
CA LEU A 77 -2.56 -6.39 -2.24
C LEU A 77 -1.74 -5.85 -3.42
N ILE A 78 -2.35 -5.72 -4.59
CA ILE A 78 -1.73 -5.14 -5.78
C ILE A 78 -1.31 -3.69 -5.52
N ASN A 79 -2.20 -2.85 -4.99
CA ASN A 79 -1.92 -1.44 -4.72
C ASN A 79 -0.85 -1.19 -3.65
N THR A 80 -0.56 -2.19 -2.82
CA THR A 80 0.44 -2.10 -1.74
C THR A 80 1.72 -2.86 -2.06
N LEU A 81 1.78 -3.64 -3.13
CA LEU A 81 2.95 -4.43 -3.51
C LEU A 81 4.19 -3.54 -3.73
N ASN A 82 4.02 -2.41 -4.43
CA ASN A 82 5.09 -1.45 -4.68
C ASN A 82 5.55 -0.69 -3.42
N ASP A 83 4.77 -0.72 -2.34
CA ASP A 83 5.18 -0.17 -1.05
C ASP A 83 6.10 -1.14 -0.27
N LEU A 84 6.38 -2.35 -0.76
CA LEU A 84 7.31 -3.27 -0.11
C LEU A 84 8.74 -3.05 -0.61
N ALA A 85 9.74 -3.13 0.27
CA ALA A 85 11.15 -2.83 -0.07
C ALA A 85 11.85 -4.01 -0.74
N GLY A 86 12.64 -3.76 -1.79
CA GLY A 86 13.39 -4.78 -2.53
C GLY A 86 12.63 -5.32 -3.74
N GLU A 87 13.19 -6.31 -4.43
CA GLU A 87 12.50 -6.98 -5.53
C GLU A 87 11.27 -7.77 -5.02
N LYS A 88 10.22 -7.80 -5.85
CA LYS A 88 8.92 -8.38 -5.49
C LYS A 88 8.42 -9.29 -6.59
N LEU A 89 8.05 -10.51 -6.18
CA LEU A 89 7.21 -11.41 -6.95
C LEU A 89 5.98 -11.71 -6.09
N LEU A 90 4.80 -11.37 -6.59
CA LEU A 90 3.54 -11.80 -5.99
C LEU A 90 3.07 -13.06 -6.70
N ILE A 91 2.73 -14.12 -5.94
CA ILE A 91 2.22 -15.36 -6.50
C ILE A 91 0.79 -15.55 -6.04
N PHE A 92 -0.16 -15.57 -6.99
CA PHE A 92 -1.52 -16.02 -6.74
C PHE A 92 -1.69 -17.47 -7.19
N THR A 93 -2.47 -18.23 -6.43
CA THR A 93 -2.90 -19.58 -6.83
C THR A 93 -4.41 -19.60 -6.88
N HIS A 94 -4.98 -20.23 -7.91
CA HIS A 94 -6.43 -20.39 -8.06
C HIS A 94 -7.17 -19.04 -8.00
N LEU A 95 -6.66 -18.02 -8.69
CA LEU A 95 -7.28 -16.68 -8.67
C LEU A 95 -8.57 -16.69 -9.49
N ASN A 96 -8.61 -17.51 -10.53
CA ASN A 96 -9.73 -17.64 -11.44
C ASN A 96 -11.04 -18.06 -10.75
N ILE A 97 -11.01 -18.91 -9.72
CA ILE A 97 -12.22 -19.33 -8.98
C ILE A 97 -12.76 -18.24 -8.05
N LEU A 98 -11.98 -17.18 -7.79
CA LEU A 98 -12.33 -16.12 -6.85
C LEU A 98 -12.91 -14.87 -7.53
N LEU A 99 -12.65 -14.71 -8.83
CA LEU A 99 -12.95 -13.51 -9.59
C LEU A 99 -13.84 -13.83 -10.79
N THR A 100 -14.74 -12.91 -11.11
CA THR A 100 -15.40 -12.90 -12.43
C THR A 100 -14.39 -12.57 -13.54
N ASN A 101 -14.71 -12.90 -14.79
CA ASN A 101 -13.84 -12.57 -15.94
C ASN A 101 -13.53 -11.07 -16.04
N GLN A 102 -14.50 -10.22 -15.69
CA GLN A 102 -14.31 -8.76 -15.69
C GLN A 102 -13.34 -8.30 -14.60
N GLU A 103 -13.50 -8.82 -13.38
CA GLU A 103 -12.60 -8.53 -12.26
C GLU A 103 -11.19 -9.05 -12.55
N TYR A 104 -11.05 -10.27 -13.06
CA TYR A 104 -9.74 -10.84 -13.42
C TYR A 104 -9.01 -9.97 -14.44
N LYS A 105 -9.72 -9.55 -15.50
CA LYS A 105 -9.16 -8.64 -16.51
C LYS A 105 -8.74 -7.30 -15.90
N TYR A 106 -9.57 -6.73 -15.03
CA TYR A 106 -9.22 -5.51 -14.31
C TYR A 106 -7.94 -5.69 -13.46
N ILE A 107 -7.81 -6.82 -12.75
CA ILE A 107 -6.60 -7.13 -11.97
C ILE A 107 -5.37 -7.19 -12.89
N MET A 108 -5.46 -7.82 -14.07
CA MET A 108 -4.33 -7.86 -15.02
C MET A 108 -3.94 -6.46 -15.49
N GLU A 109 -4.92 -5.64 -15.88
CA GLU A 109 -4.68 -4.25 -16.29
C GLU A 109 -4.02 -3.43 -15.18
N GLN A 110 -4.42 -3.62 -13.92
CA GLN A 110 -3.78 -2.95 -12.78
C GLN A 110 -2.34 -3.40 -12.56
N ILE A 111 -2.05 -4.70 -12.70
CA ILE A 111 -0.69 -5.24 -12.58
C ILE A 111 0.23 -4.61 -13.62
N ASP A 112 -0.24 -4.52 -14.88
CA ASP A 112 0.49 -3.92 -15.99
C ASP A 112 0.72 -2.42 -15.77
N LEU A 113 -0.33 -1.67 -15.39
CA LEU A 113 -0.24 -0.24 -15.12
C LEU A 113 0.72 0.08 -13.97
N ASN A 114 0.78 -0.78 -12.96
CA ASN A 114 1.67 -0.62 -11.82
C ASN A 114 3.09 -1.17 -12.07
N ASN A 115 3.37 -1.71 -13.26
CA ASN A 115 4.63 -2.34 -13.65
C ASN A 115 5.10 -3.41 -12.63
N GLN A 116 4.20 -4.29 -12.25
CA GLN A 116 4.42 -5.29 -11.21
C GLN A 116 4.73 -6.67 -11.78
N THR A 117 5.65 -7.39 -11.15
CA THR A 117 5.89 -8.80 -11.49
C THR A 117 4.98 -9.70 -10.65
N VAL A 118 3.99 -10.31 -11.30
CA VAL A 118 3.02 -11.21 -10.68
C VAL A 118 2.97 -12.53 -11.44
N LEU A 119 3.00 -13.65 -10.72
CA LEU A 119 2.77 -14.99 -11.26
C LEU A 119 1.42 -15.50 -10.79
N ILE A 120 0.61 -15.99 -11.72
CA ILE A 120 -0.71 -16.56 -11.42
C ILE A 120 -0.70 -18.03 -11.84
N ILE A 121 -0.93 -18.91 -10.88
CA ILE A 121 -0.90 -20.36 -11.08
C ILE A 121 -2.33 -20.86 -11.01
N GLU A 122 -2.80 -21.40 -12.13
CA GLU A 122 -4.15 -21.94 -12.28
C GLU A 122 -4.11 -23.43 -12.58
N SER A 123 -5.11 -24.17 -12.09
CA SER A 123 -5.24 -25.61 -12.35
C SER A 123 -6.11 -25.94 -13.57
N SER A 124 -6.82 -24.96 -14.14
CA SER A 124 -7.62 -25.15 -15.35
C SER A 124 -7.65 -23.90 -16.23
N GLN A 125 -7.85 -24.11 -17.55
CA GLN A 125 -7.80 -23.07 -18.57
C GLN A 125 -9.11 -22.28 -18.75
N TYR A 126 -10.22 -22.68 -18.11
CA TYR A 126 -11.58 -22.23 -18.49
C TYR A 126 -11.81 -20.71 -18.47
N ILE A 127 -11.05 -19.98 -17.64
CA ILE A 127 -11.15 -18.50 -17.50
C ILE A 127 -10.07 -17.78 -18.32
N LEU A 128 -9.09 -18.51 -18.84
CA LEU A 128 -7.93 -17.98 -19.56
C LEU A 128 -8.10 -18.03 -21.09
N GLU A 129 -9.24 -18.49 -21.60
CA GLU A 129 -9.49 -18.62 -23.05
C GLU A 129 -9.35 -17.30 -23.82
N ASN A 130 -9.41 -16.16 -23.13
CA ASN A 130 -9.21 -14.84 -23.69
C ASN A 130 -8.06 -14.07 -23.02
N ILE A 131 -7.09 -14.76 -22.41
CA ILE A 131 -5.89 -14.14 -21.82
C ILE A 131 -4.62 -14.89 -22.30
N PRO A 132 -3.58 -14.20 -22.79
CA PRO A 132 -2.30 -14.85 -23.11
C PRO A 132 -1.72 -15.53 -21.87
N HIS A 133 -1.37 -16.82 -21.97
CA HIS A 133 -0.91 -17.59 -20.82
C HIS A 133 0.02 -18.74 -21.22
N TYR A 134 0.72 -19.28 -20.22
CA TYR A 134 1.49 -20.51 -20.36
C TYR A 134 0.67 -21.70 -19.85
N TYR A 135 0.72 -22.81 -20.58
CA TYR A 135 0.08 -24.06 -20.20
C TYR A 135 1.14 -25.15 -20.09
N LEU A 136 1.16 -25.83 -18.94
CA LEU A 136 2.00 -26.99 -18.69
C LEU A 136 1.13 -28.24 -18.75
N ASP A 137 1.39 -29.13 -19.69
CA ASP A 137 0.65 -30.38 -19.81
C ASP A 137 1.19 -31.47 -18.86
N SER A 138 0.54 -32.64 -18.89
CA SER A 138 0.89 -33.78 -18.04
C SER A 138 2.28 -34.36 -18.32
N ASP A 139 2.84 -34.10 -19.50
CA ASP A 139 4.16 -34.57 -19.92
C ASP A 139 5.26 -33.52 -19.64
N PHE A 140 4.91 -32.46 -18.89
CA PHE A 140 5.77 -31.32 -18.55
C PHE A 140 6.20 -30.50 -19.77
N PHE A 141 5.45 -30.56 -20.88
CA PHE A 141 5.68 -29.69 -22.01
C PHE A 141 5.00 -28.34 -21.79
N LEU A 142 5.78 -27.27 -21.87
CA LEU A 142 5.31 -25.89 -21.68
C LEU A 142 4.94 -25.26 -23.02
N SER A 143 3.67 -24.94 -23.18
CA SER A 143 3.12 -24.25 -24.35
C SER A 143 2.78 -22.80 -24.02
N HIS A 144 3.01 -21.89 -24.97
CA HIS A 144 2.58 -20.50 -24.87
C HIS A 144 1.34 -20.27 -25.75
N ILE A 145 0.23 -19.88 -25.13
CA ILE A 145 -1.04 -19.63 -25.79
C ILE A 145 -1.18 -18.12 -25.97
N MET A 146 -1.15 -17.69 -27.24
CA MET A 146 -1.41 -16.29 -27.65
C MET A 146 -2.79 -16.22 -28.31
N LEU A 147 -3.48 -15.09 -28.14
CA LEU A 147 -4.77 -14.79 -28.77
C LEU A 147 -4.59 -13.99 -30.06
#